data_AF-A0A968RCL3-F1
#
_entry.id   AF-A0A968RCL3-F1
#
_cell.length_a   1.000
_cell.length_b   1.000
_cell.length_c   1.000
_cell.angle_alpha   90.00
_cell.angle_beta   90.00
_cell.angle_gamma   90.00
#
_symmetry.space_group_name_H-M   'P 1'
#
loop_
_entity.id
_entity.type
_entity.pdbx_description
1 polymer ?
#
loop_
_entity_poly.entity_id
_entity_poly.type
_entity_poly.pdbx_seq_one_letter_code
_entity_poly.pdbx_strand_id
1 'polypeptide(L)'
;WEMAALAIGLGGAVGELWVQDGLLLVLALALCGVSGWRLYQKNNGEKSLKEAVEADEKAIALATRFGYTLANAYKSLGSALKTLIEQTSKKQQRAKYEARLQALKRNAAKAKAKVKPVSRETSQSENIYNS
;
A
#
# COMPACT_ATOMS: atom_id res chain seq x y z
N TRP A 1 20.71 -50.53 -49.22
CA TRP A 1 19.74 -49.45 -49.51
C TRP A 1 18.46 -49.54 -48.68
N GLU A 2 18.28 -50.54 -47.79
CA GLU A 2 17.02 -50.72 -47.06
C GLU A 2 17.01 -50.13 -45.63
N MET A 3 18.19 -49.92 -45.01
CA MET A 3 18.29 -49.57 -43.58
C MET A 3 18.37 -48.06 -43.26
N ALA A 4 18.62 -47.20 -44.25
CA ALA A 4 18.78 -45.76 -44.02
C ALA A 4 17.42 -45.01 -43.88
N ALA A 5 16.35 -45.55 -44.46
CA ALA A 5 15.03 -44.93 -44.45
C ALA A 5 14.33 -45.03 -43.07
N LEU A 6 14.56 -46.11 -42.31
CA LEU A 6 13.95 -46.32 -41.00
C LEU A 6 14.50 -45.38 -39.91
N ALA A 7 15.74 -44.91 -40.05
CA ALA A 7 16.38 -44.02 -39.08
C ALA A 7 15.98 -42.53 -39.24
N ILE A 8 15.60 -42.12 -40.45
CA ILE A 8 15.25 -40.73 -40.78
C ILE A 8 13.81 -40.39 -40.34
N GLY A 9 12.94 -41.40 -40.18
CA GLY A 9 11.55 -41.21 -39.73
C GLY A 9 11.37 -40.92 -38.23
N LEU A 10 12.41 -41.07 -37.41
CA LEU A 10 12.32 -40.95 -35.94
C LEU A 10 12.74 -39.57 -35.40
N GLY A 11 13.41 -38.74 -36.21
CA GLY A 11 13.83 -37.39 -35.79
C GLY A 11 12.74 -36.31 -35.90
N GLY A 12 11.77 -36.48 -36.81
CA GLY A 12 10.68 -35.51 -37.04
C GLY A 12 9.61 -35.52 -35.94
N ALA A 13 9.22 -36.72 -35.49
CA ALA A 13 8.20 -36.88 -34.43
C ALA A 13 8.64 -36.31 -33.08
N VAL A 14 9.95 -36.32 -32.79
CA VAL A 14 10.50 -35.72 -31.55
C VAL A 14 10.40 -34.19 -31.60
N GLY A 15 10.54 -33.57 -32.78
CA GLY A 15 10.37 -32.13 -32.97
C GLY A 15 8.91 -31.67 -32.89
N GLU A 16 7.98 -32.44 -33.46
CA GLU A 16 6.54 -32.17 -33.35
C GLU A 16 6.02 -32.35 -31.93
N LEU A 17 6.48 -33.38 -31.20
CA LEU A 17 6.16 -33.54 -29.77
C LEU A 17 6.68 -32.38 -28.94
N TRP A 18 7.93 -31.93 -29.17
CA TRP A 18 8.53 -30.83 -28.42
C TRP A 18 7.82 -29.50 -28.66
N VAL A 19 7.39 -29.22 -29.90
CA VAL A 19 6.67 -27.99 -30.22
C VAL A 19 5.25 -28.03 -29.65
N GLN A 20 4.58 -29.18 -29.67
CA GLN A 20 3.25 -29.34 -29.11
C GLN A 20 3.26 -29.28 -27.57
N ASP A 21 4.19 -29.99 -26.93
CA ASP A 21 4.36 -29.94 -25.47
C ASP A 21 4.95 -28.61 -25.00
N GLY A 22 5.81 -27.98 -25.80
CA GLY A 22 6.35 -26.65 -25.54
C GLY A 22 5.27 -25.56 -25.62
N LEU A 23 4.37 -25.62 -26.60
CA LEU A 23 3.24 -24.71 -26.71
C LEU A 23 2.29 -24.86 -25.51
N LEU A 24 1.99 -26.11 -25.10
CA LEU A 24 1.20 -26.40 -23.90
C LEU A 24 1.88 -25.87 -22.63
N LEU A 25 3.20 -26.00 -22.52
CA LEU A 25 3.98 -25.51 -21.38
C LEU A 25 3.97 -23.98 -21.30
N VAL A 26 4.11 -23.28 -22.42
CA VAL A 26 4.01 -21.81 -22.47
C VAL A 26 2.59 -21.34 -22.13
N LEU A 27 1.56 -22.03 -22.62
CA LEU A 27 0.16 -21.74 -22.26
C LEU A 27 -0.10 -21.96 -20.77
N ALA A 28 0.41 -23.06 -20.21
CA ALA A 28 0.30 -23.36 -18.78
C ALA A 28 1.03 -22.32 -17.93
N LEU A 29 2.24 -21.91 -18.32
CA LEU A 29 2.99 -20.83 -17.67
C LEU A 29 2.31 -19.47 -17.81
N ALA A 30 1.64 -19.19 -18.93
CA ALA A 30 0.86 -17.97 -19.10
C ALA A 30 -0.35 -17.95 -18.16
N LEU A 31 -1.11 -19.05 -18.08
CA LEU A 31 -2.26 -19.17 -17.16
C LEU A 31 -1.83 -19.11 -15.69
N CYS A 32 -0.72 -19.78 -15.35
CA CYS A 32 -0.13 -19.77 -14.00
C CYS A 32 0.46 -18.39 -13.64
N GLY A 33 1.13 -17.74 -14.59
CA GLY A 33 1.74 -16.42 -14.41
C GLY A 33 0.72 -15.31 -14.22
N VAL A 34 -0.36 -15.29 -15.02
CA VAL A 34 -1.44 -14.29 -14.91
C VAL A 34 -2.20 -14.45 -13.59
N SER A 35 -2.48 -15.69 -13.17
CA SER A 35 -3.15 -15.96 -11.89
C SER A 35 -2.26 -15.58 -10.68
N GLY A 36 -0.96 -15.89 -10.75
CA GLY A 36 0.03 -15.46 -9.75
C GLY A 36 0.18 -13.93 -9.67
N TRP A 37 0.24 -13.24 -10.81
CA TRP A 37 0.32 -11.77 -10.88
C TRP A 37 -0.90 -11.12 -10.23
N ARG A 38 -2.12 -11.58 -10.55
CA ARG A 38 -3.33 -10.99 -10.00
C ARG A 38 -3.40 -11.14 -8.48
N LEU A 39 -2.94 -12.27 -7.95
CA LEU A 39 -2.83 -12.49 -6.51
C LEU A 39 -1.74 -11.61 -5.88
N TYR A 40 -0.58 -11.47 -6.53
CA TYR A 40 0.50 -10.60 -6.10
C TYR A 40 0.08 -9.13 -6.04
N GLN A 41 -0.65 -8.63 -7.05
CA GLN A 41 -1.24 -7.30 -7.05
C GLN A 41 -2.22 -7.08 -5.89
N LYS A 42 -3.00 -8.10 -5.54
CA LYS A 42 -3.96 -8.04 -4.42
C LYS A 42 -3.24 -8.02 -3.07
N ASN A 43 -2.15 -8.78 -2.92
CA ASN A 43 -1.34 -8.80 -1.70
C ASN A 43 -0.52 -7.51 -1.50
N ASN A 44 -0.14 -6.82 -2.58
CA ASN A 44 0.50 -5.50 -2.49
C ASN A 44 -0.43 -4.38 -2.02
N GLY A 45 -1.74 -4.64 -1.87
CA GLY A 45 -2.68 -3.65 -1.32
C GLY A 45 -2.33 -3.18 0.09
N GLU A 46 -1.82 -4.08 0.93
CA GLU A 46 -1.47 -3.78 2.32
C GLU A 46 -0.16 -2.99 2.42
N LYS A 47 0.84 -3.35 1.61
CA LYS A 47 2.08 -2.56 1.45
C LYS A 47 1.77 -1.16 0.92
N SER A 48 0.92 -1.05 -0.09
CA SER A 48 0.50 0.24 -0.65
C SER A 48 -0.27 1.12 0.35
N LEU A 49 -1.03 0.51 1.27
CA LEU A 49 -1.66 1.25 2.37
C LEU A 49 -0.59 1.76 3.34
N LYS A 50 0.35 0.90 3.76
CA LYS A 50 1.42 1.25 4.68
C LYS A 50 2.30 2.38 4.14
N GLU A 51 2.72 2.29 2.87
CA GLU A 51 3.48 3.33 2.18
C GLU A 51 2.73 4.67 2.13
N ALA A 52 1.42 4.62 1.87
CA ALA A 52 0.61 5.83 1.85
C ALA A 52 0.48 6.47 3.24
N VAL A 53 0.32 5.65 4.29
CA VAL A 53 0.28 6.15 5.68
C VAL A 53 1.63 6.75 6.08
N GLU A 54 2.74 6.13 5.68
CA GLU A 54 4.08 6.68 5.92
C GLU A 54 4.31 8.01 5.19
N ALA A 55 3.83 8.12 3.95
CA ALA A 55 3.84 9.37 3.20
C ALA A 55 2.99 10.46 3.88
N ASP A 56 1.79 10.11 4.37
CA ASP A 56 0.92 11.02 5.11
C ASP A 56 1.60 11.52 6.41
N GLU A 57 2.31 10.66 7.13
CA GLU A 57 3.06 11.04 8.33
C GLU A 57 4.23 11.99 8.02
N LYS A 58 4.98 11.72 6.94
CA LYS A 58 6.06 12.63 6.49
C LYS A 58 5.50 13.98 6.06
N ALA A 59 4.36 14.00 5.37
CA ALA A 59 3.69 15.25 4.98
C ALA A 59 3.23 16.06 6.20
N ILE A 60 2.70 15.40 7.23
CA ILE A 60 2.34 16.06 8.50
C ILE A 60 3.57 16.58 9.21
N ALA A 61 4.65 15.80 9.28
CA ALA A 61 5.91 16.25 9.88
C ALA A 61 6.47 17.49 9.16
N LEU A 62 6.43 17.51 7.83
CA LEU A 62 6.79 18.70 7.03
C LEU A 62 5.86 19.87 7.35
N ALA A 63 4.54 19.68 7.35
CA ALA A 63 3.58 20.75 7.67
C ALA A 63 3.83 21.34 9.06
N THR A 64 4.15 20.50 10.05
CA THR A 64 4.51 20.98 11.40
C THR A 64 5.79 21.80 11.44
N ARG A 65 6.77 21.49 10.56
CA ARG A 65 7.98 22.31 10.40
C ARG A 65 7.68 23.66 9.74
N PHE A 66 6.70 23.73 8.85
CA PHE A 66 6.22 24.97 8.22
C PHE A 66 5.25 25.77 9.11
N GLY A 67 5.12 25.43 10.40
CA GLY A 67 4.33 26.20 11.37
C GLY A 67 2.85 25.80 11.48
N TYR A 68 2.40 24.73 10.81
CA TYR A 68 1.06 24.19 11.05
C TYR A 68 1.02 23.42 12.37
N THR A 69 0.00 23.68 13.20
CA THR A 69 -0.17 22.87 14.41
C THR A 69 -0.49 21.42 14.05
N LEU A 70 0.00 20.48 14.86
CA LEU A 70 -0.20 19.05 14.63
C LEU A 70 -1.69 18.72 14.46
N ALA A 71 -2.57 19.32 15.28
CA ALA A 71 -4.01 19.13 15.15
C ALA A 71 -4.60 19.64 13.81
N ASN A 72 -4.13 20.77 13.30
CA ASN A 72 -4.61 21.33 12.03
C ASN A 72 -4.12 20.53 10.82
N ALA A 73 -2.88 20.02 10.86
CA ALA A 73 -2.34 19.16 9.82
C ALA A 73 -3.15 17.86 9.68
N TYR A 74 -3.45 17.17 10.79
CA TYR A 74 -4.31 15.98 10.79
C TYR A 74 -5.75 16.29 10.34
N LYS A 75 -6.31 17.46 10.71
CA LYS A 75 -7.66 17.86 10.33
C LYS A 75 -7.77 18.12 8.83
N SER A 76 -6.81 18.83 8.25
CA SER A 76 -6.76 19.16 6.82
C SER A 76 -6.65 17.92 5.94
N LEU A 77 -5.74 17.00 6.28
CA LEU A 77 -5.58 15.72 5.58
C LEU A 77 -6.83 14.85 5.72
N GLY A 78 -7.43 14.81 6.91
CA GLY A 78 -8.66 14.08 7.17
C GLY A 78 -9.88 14.61 6.40
N SER A 79 -10.03 15.93 6.22
CA SER A 79 -11.08 16.50 5.38
C SER A 79 -10.85 16.23 3.90
N ALA A 80 -9.61 16.34 3.42
CA ALA A 80 -9.26 16.06 2.04
C ALA A 80 -9.58 14.59 1.67
N LEU A 81 -9.24 13.64 2.55
CA LEU A 81 -9.57 12.23 2.35
C LEU A 81 -11.09 11.98 2.32
N LYS A 82 -11.88 12.67 3.15
CA LYS A 82 -13.35 12.55 3.11
C LYS A 82 -13.93 13.06 1.80
N THR A 83 -13.46 14.21 1.32
CA THR A 83 -13.87 14.74 0.01
C THR A 83 -13.51 13.77 -1.11
N LEU A 84 -12.33 13.16 -1.03
CA LEU A 84 -11.89 12.17 -2.02
C LEU A 84 -12.71 10.87 -2.00
N ILE A 85 -13.18 10.44 -0.82
CA ILE A 85 -14.10 9.31 -0.66
C ILE A 85 -15.46 9.62 -1.31
N GLU A 86 -15.96 10.85 -1.14
CA GLU A 86 -17.25 11.28 -1.69
C GLU A 86 -17.19 11.42 -3.22
N GLN A 87 -16.08 11.91 -3.74
CA GLN A 87 -15.86 12.09 -5.18
C GLN A 87 -15.49 10.78 -5.92
N THR A 88 -15.08 9.72 -5.21
CA THR A 88 -14.66 8.48 -5.86
C THR A 88 -15.83 7.54 -6.16
N SER A 89 -16.04 7.25 -7.44
CA SER A 89 -17.05 6.28 -7.89
C SER A 89 -16.59 4.82 -7.79
N LYS A 90 -15.28 4.57 -7.71
CA LYS A 90 -14.70 3.21 -7.70
C LYS A 90 -14.67 2.64 -6.29
N LYS A 91 -15.47 1.59 -6.02
CA LYS A 91 -15.57 0.89 -4.73
C LYS A 91 -14.21 0.48 -4.13
N GLN A 92 -13.27 0.01 -4.96
CA GLN A 92 -11.93 -0.37 -4.51
C GLN A 92 -11.08 0.82 -4.04
N GLN A 93 -11.18 1.96 -4.72
CA GLN A 93 -10.46 3.18 -4.33
C GLN A 93 -11.09 3.79 -3.07
N ARG A 94 -12.42 3.76 -2.98
CA ARG A 94 -13.17 4.15 -1.78
C ARG A 94 -12.71 3.38 -0.55
N ALA A 95 -12.64 2.04 -0.64
CA ALA A 95 -12.17 1.20 0.45
C ALA A 95 -10.72 1.51 0.86
N LYS A 96 -9.83 1.85 -0.10
CA LYS A 96 -8.46 2.27 0.20
C LYS A 96 -8.44 3.59 0.97
N TYR A 97 -9.21 4.59 0.55
CA TYR A 97 -9.25 5.89 1.23
C TYR A 97 -9.90 5.79 2.61
N GLU A 98 -10.93 4.96 2.78
CA GLU A 98 -11.53 4.67 4.08
C GLU A 98 -10.54 4.01 5.04
N ALA A 99 -9.78 3.02 4.57
CA ALA A 99 -8.74 2.36 5.35
C ALA A 99 -7.61 3.32 5.75
N ARG A 100 -7.18 4.20 4.82
CA ARG A 100 -6.23 5.28 5.12
C ARG A 100 -6.77 6.26 6.16
N LEU A 101 -8.03 6.67 6.06
CA LEU A 101 -8.68 7.56 7.03
C LEU A 101 -8.80 6.95 8.42
N GLN A 102 -9.06 5.63 8.51
CA GLN A 102 -9.01 4.91 9.80
C GLN A 102 -7.61 4.88 10.39
N ALA A 103 -6.58 4.62 9.57
CA ALA A 103 -5.18 4.65 10.01
C ALA A 103 -4.77 6.07 10.48
N LEU A 104 -5.13 7.11 9.73
CA LEU A 104 -4.87 8.50 10.08
C LEU A 104 -5.49 8.87 11.44
N LYS A 105 -6.74 8.46 11.71
CA LYS A 105 -7.39 8.69 13.02
C LYS A 105 -6.64 8.01 14.17
N ARG A 106 -6.18 6.77 13.96
CA ARG A 106 -5.37 6.04 14.96
C ARG A 106 -4.05 6.76 15.21
N ASN A 107 -3.39 7.25 14.16
CA ASN A 107 -2.11 7.93 14.27
C ASN A 107 -2.26 9.34 14.88
N ALA A 108 -3.34 10.06 14.57
CA ALA A 108 -3.70 11.31 15.23
C ALA A 108 -3.93 11.11 16.74
N ALA A 109 -4.63 10.04 17.15
CA ALA A 109 -4.83 9.73 18.56
C ALA A 109 -3.50 9.40 19.27
N LYS A 110 -2.62 8.61 18.64
CA LYS A 110 -1.27 8.32 19.14
C LYS A 110 -0.39 9.58 19.25
N ALA A 111 -0.43 10.45 18.24
CA ALA A 111 0.33 11.69 18.23
C ALA A 111 -0.16 12.66 19.32
N LYS A 112 -1.48 12.80 19.49
CA LYS A 112 -2.07 13.58 20.60
C LYS A 112 -1.69 13.01 21.97
N ALA A 113 -1.66 11.68 22.12
CA ALA A 113 -1.25 11.04 23.37
C ALA A 113 0.23 11.28 23.72
N LYS A 114 1.11 11.36 22.71
CA LYS A 114 2.52 11.73 22.87
C LYS A 114 2.72 13.22 23.24
N VAL A 115 1.76 14.07 22.90
CA VAL A 115 1.78 15.53 23.19
C VAL A 115 1.10 15.87 24.53
N LYS A 116 0.93 14.89 25.44
CA LYS A 116 0.42 15.17 26.81
C LYS A 116 1.29 16.26 27.49
N PRO A 117 0.69 17.30 28.09
CA PRO A 117 1.35 18.59 28.29
C PRO A 117 2.42 18.54 29.37
N VAL A 118 3.63 18.98 29.02
CA VAL A 118 4.60 19.57 29.95
C VAL A 118 4.07 20.97 30.30
N SER A 119 3.07 21.06 31.16
CA SER A 119 2.57 22.34 31.71
C SER A 119 1.71 22.06 32.94
N ARG A 120 2.35 21.77 34.08
CA ARG A 120 1.71 21.78 35.42
C ARG A 120 2.69 22.10 36.56
N GLU A 121 3.68 22.97 36.36
CA GLU A 121 4.57 23.39 37.48
C GLU A 121 4.84 24.90 37.59
N THR A 122 4.45 25.74 36.64
CA THR A 122 4.82 27.18 36.68
C THR A 122 3.81 28.10 37.39
N SER A 123 2.66 27.60 37.85
CA SER A 123 1.62 28.45 38.46
C SER A 123 1.57 28.45 39.99
N GLN A 124 2.48 27.77 40.68
CA GLN A 124 2.47 27.68 42.15
C GLN A 124 3.44 28.67 42.84
N SER A 125 4.37 29.29 42.11
CA SER A 125 5.37 30.21 42.69
C SER A 125 4.90 31.66 42.85
N GLU A 126 3.80 32.08 42.22
CA GLU A 126 3.32 33.47 42.30
C GLU A 126 2.43 33.76 43.53
N ASN A 127 2.01 32.74 44.27
CA ASN A 127 1.11 32.90 45.43
C ASN A 127 1.84 33.08 46.78
N ILE A 128 3.17 33.03 46.81
CA ILE A 128 3.95 33.05 48.08
C ILE A 128 4.40 34.48 48.45
N TYR A 129 4.36 35.45 47.53
CA TYR A 129 4.82 36.82 47.79
C TYR A 129 3.71 37.81 48.19
N ASN A 130 2.48 37.33 48.40
CA ASN A 130 1.33 38.20 48.64
C ASN A 130 0.54 37.84 49.91
N SER A 131 1.25 37.54 51.01
CA SER A 131 0.65 37.37 52.34
C SER A 131 1.46 38.06 53.42
#